data_AF-A0A5B7HYC8-F1
#
_entry.id   AF-A0A5B7HYC8-F1
#
_cell.length_a   1.000
_cell.length_b   1.000
_cell.length_c   1.000
_cell.angle_alpha   90.00
_cell.angle_beta   90.00
_cell.angle_gamma   90.00
#
_symmetry.space_group_name_H-M   'P 1'
#
loop_
_entity.id
_entity.type
_entity.pdbx_description
1 polymer ?
#
loop_
_entity_poly.entity_id
_entity_poly.type
_entity_poly.pdbx_seq_one_letter_code
_entity_poly.pdbx_strand_id
1 'polypeptide(L)'
;MIDTETITVSLPARRVDTILNRCQALMCKSKEKIQEVTRVTGLLVAATPASELGRLHYRKLETAKIAALHQVNGDFDQFMVLVDDMKSDLHW
;
A
#
# COMPACT_ATOMS: atom_id res chain seq x y z
N MET A 1 16.49 32.30 13.94
CA MET A 1 15.69 31.70 12.86
C MET A 1 16.00 30.22 12.85
N ILE A 2 15.02 29.38 13.18
CA ILE A 2 15.18 27.94 12.99
C ILE A 2 14.56 27.67 11.63
N ASP A 3 15.41 27.39 10.64
CA ASP A 3 14.97 26.91 9.34
C ASP A 3 14.24 25.57 9.56
N THR A 4 12.91 25.65 9.54
CA THR A 4 12.02 24.49 9.60
C THR A 4 11.44 24.25 8.20
N GLU A 5 12.31 24.33 7.18
CA GLU A 5 12.00 23.85 5.85
C GLU A 5 12.48 22.41 5.77
N THR A 6 11.56 21.48 5.53
CA THR A 6 11.78 20.03 5.45
C THR A 6 11.90 19.31 6.81
N ILE A 7 10.79 19.32 7.57
CA ILE A 7 10.44 18.08 8.30
C ILE A 7 10.10 17.03 7.23
N THR A 8 11.14 16.51 6.58
CA THR A 8 11.08 15.20 5.96
C THR A 8 11.01 14.28 7.17
N VAL A 9 9.81 13.80 7.50
CA VAL A 9 9.67 12.71 8.46
C VAL A 9 10.36 11.52 7.80
N SER A 10 11.68 11.43 7.96
CA SER A 10 12.49 10.34 7.44
C SER A 10 11.97 9.10 8.13
N LEU A 11 11.18 8.29 7.42
CA LEU A 11 10.84 6.97 7.90
C LEU A 11 12.17 6.28 8.22
N PRO A 12 12.39 5.77 9.44
CA PRO A 12 13.59 5.01 9.75
C PRO A 12 13.76 3.91 8.70
N ALA A 13 14.96 3.72 8.16
CA ALA A 13 15.22 2.75 7.08
C ALA A 13 14.58 1.37 7.33
N ARG A 14 14.63 0.91 8.59
CA ARG A 14 13.97 -0.32 9.07
C ARG A 14 12.46 -0.40 8.78
N ARG A 15 11.75 0.74 8.83
CA ARG A 15 10.32 0.82 8.49
C ARG A 15 10.11 0.70 6.98
N VAL A 16 10.99 1.29 6.16
CA VAL A 16 10.94 1.15 4.70
C VAL A 16 11.18 -0.30 4.29
N ASP A 17 12.19 -0.96 4.85
CA ASP A 17 12.45 -2.39 4.59
C ASP A 17 11.25 -3.27 4.93
N THR A 18 10.56 -2.96 6.03
CA THR A 18 9.35 -3.70 6.43
C THR A 18 8.21 -3.53 5.40
N ILE A 19 8.09 -2.34 4.82
CA ILE A 19 7.08 -2.04 3.78
C ILE A 19 7.42 -2.78 2.49
N LEU A 20 8.66 -2.67 2.03
CA LEU A 20 9.14 -3.36 0.82
C LEU A 20 8.98 -4.88 0.93
N ASN A 21 9.38 -5.47 2.06
CA ASN A 21 9.20 -6.91 2.31
C ASN A 21 7.72 -7.33 2.25
N ARG A 22 6.81 -6.51 2.76
CA ARG A 22 5.37 -6.79 2.72
C ARG A 22 4.79 -6.61 1.31
N CYS A 23 5.26 -5.64 0.55
CA CYS A 23 4.91 -5.48 -0.86
C CYS A 23 5.38 -6.70 -1.66
N GLN A 24 6.62 -7.14 -1.46
CA GLN A 24 7.18 -8.32 -2.11
C GLN A 24 6.42 -9.60 -1.76
N ALA A 25 6.05 -9.77 -0.49
CA ALA A 25 5.23 -10.89 -0.04
C ALA A 25 3.83 -10.88 -0.70
N LEU A 26 3.22 -9.71 -0.92
CA LEU A 26 1.96 -9.58 -1.65
C LEU A 26 2.13 -9.90 -3.14
N MET A 27 3.22 -9.46 -3.77
CA MET A 27 3.48 -9.73 -5.19
C MET A 27 3.58 -11.23 -5.50
N CYS A 28 4.13 -12.01 -4.58
CA CYS A 28 4.25 -13.46 -4.71
C CYS A 28 2.94 -14.23 -4.51
N LYS A 29 1.84 -13.57 -4.14
CA LYS A 29 0.54 -14.21 -3.88
C LYS A 29 -0.44 -13.96 -5.03
N SER A 30 -1.31 -14.94 -5.28
CA SER A 30 -2.46 -14.81 -6.19
C SER A 30 -3.74 -14.38 -5.46
N LYS A 31 -3.78 -14.54 -4.14
CA LYS A 31 -4.87 -14.11 -3.26
C LYS A 31 -4.35 -13.71 -1.88
N GLU A 32 -5.02 -12.77 -1.24
CA GLU A 32 -4.69 -12.34 0.12
C GLU A 32 -5.94 -11.79 0.82
N LYS A 33 -5.96 -11.82 2.16
CA LYS A 33 -6.98 -11.14 2.96
C LYS A 33 -7.03 -9.65 2.65
N ILE A 34 -8.23 -9.12 2.46
CA ILE A 34 -8.47 -7.69 2.23
C ILE A 34 -7.88 -6.84 3.37
N GLN A 35 -7.94 -7.33 4.61
CA GLN A 35 -7.29 -6.70 5.76
C GLN A 35 -5.78 -6.48 5.56
N GLU A 36 -5.05 -7.49 5.05
CA GLU A 36 -3.61 -7.36 4.83
C GLU A 36 -3.30 -6.41 3.68
N VAL A 37 -4.11 -6.43 2.62
CA VAL A 37 -4.01 -5.45 1.52
C VAL A 37 -4.25 -4.03 2.06
N THR A 38 -5.26 -3.84 2.90
CA THR A 38 -5.56 -2.56 3.57
C THR A 38 -4.39 -2.08 4.42
N ARG A 39 -3.76 -2.98 5.17
CA ARG A 39 -2.62 -2.65 6.01
C ARG A 39 -1.42 -2.21 5.17
N VAL A 40 -1.17 -2.85 4.03
CA VAL A 40 -0.07 -2.46 3.13
C VAL A 40 -0.38 -1.15 2.41
N THR A 41 -1.61 -0.92 1.92
CA THR A 41 -1.93 0.39 1.30
C THR A 41 -1.86 1.53 2.31
N GLY A 42 -2.31 1.32 3.56
CA GLY A 42 -2.14 2.30 4.63
C GLY A 42 -0.69 2.61 4.97
N LEU A 43 0.20 1.62 4.92
CA LEU A 43 1.64 1.82 5.10
C LEU A 43 2.27 2.60 3.95
N LEU A 44 1.88 2.30 2.70
CA LEU A 44 2.34 3.03 1.52
C LEU A 44 1.91 4.50 1.59
N VAL A 45 0.65 4.77 1.96
CA VAL A 45 0.14 6.13 2.17
C VAL A 45 0.95 6.88 3.24
N ALA A 46 1.27 6.22 4.36
CA ALA A 46 2.04 6.82 5.45
C ALA A 46 3.52 7.02 5.11
N ALA A 47 4.09 6.18 4.25
CA ALA A 47 5.49 6.24 3.84
C ALA A 47 5.76 7.18 2.67
N THR A 48 4.72 7.60 1.96
CA THR A 48 4.87 8.50 0.83
C THR A 48 5.04 9.95 1.30
N PRO A 49 6.10 10.66 0.89
CA PRO A 49 6.12 12.12 0.99
C PRO A 49 4.91 12.67 0.25
N ALA A 50 4.21 13.66 0.81
CA ALA A 50 2.98 14.27 0.25
C ALA A 50 3.11 14.87 -1.17
N SER A 51 4.28 14.71 -1.82
CA SER A 51 4.52 14.99 -3.23
C SER A 51 3.63 14.14 -4.15
N GLU A 52 3.25 14.71 -5.27
CA GLU A 52 2.25 14.16 -6.19
C GLU A 52 2.56 12.76 -6.76
N LEU A 53 3.81 12.30 -6.72
CA LEU A 53 4.18 10.96 -7.20
C LEU A 53 3.49 9.84 -6.41
N GLY A 54 3.36 9.99 -5.09
CA GLY A 54 2.77 8.95 -4.24
C GLY A 54 1.35 8.56 -4.56
N ARG A 55 0.58 9.54 -4.99
CA ARG A 55 -0.85 9.38 -5.31
C ARG A 55 -1.08 8.47 -6.51
N LEU A 56 -0.07 8.18 -7.33
CA LEU A 56 -0.19 7.35 -8.52
C LEU A 56 0.20 5.89 -8.28
N HIS A 57 1.11 5.62 -7.34
CA HIS A 57 1.71 4.29 -7.20
C HIS A 57 0.82 3.22 -6.56
N TYR A 58 -0.33 3.53 -5.96
CA TYR A 58 -1.19 2.52 -5.31
C TYR A 58 -2.67 2.57 -5.71
N ARG A 59 -3.03 3.34 -6.75
CA ARG A 59 -4.45 3.54 -7.14
C ARG A 59 -5.13 2.26 -7.58
N LYS A 60 -4.47 1.42 -8.37
CA LYS A 60 -5.07 0.18 -8.88
C LYS A 60 -5.31 -0.78 -7.73
N LEU A 61 -4.34 -0.91 -6.83
CA LEU A 61 -4.47 -1.76 -5.65
C LEU A 61 -5.57 -1.25 -4.70
N GLU A 62 -5.67 0.07 -4.51
CA GLU A 62 -6.73 0.68 -3.69
C GLU A 62 -8.11 0.52 -4.31
N THR A 63 -8.25 0.75 -5.63
CA THR A 63 -9.50 0.52 -6.37
C THR A 63 -9.94 -0.94 -6.29
N ALA A 64 -8.99 -1.87 -6.48
CA ALA A 64 -9.25 -3.31 -6.38
C ALA A 64 -9.74 -3.71 -4.98
N LYS A 65 -9.09 -3.18 -3.94
CA LYS A 65 -9.46 -3.42 -2.55
C LYS A 65 -10.88 -2.92 -2.26
N ILE A 66 -11.23 -1.71 -2.71
CA ILE A 66 -12.57 -1.14 -2.55
C ILE A 66 -13.61 -2.00 -3.28
N ALA A 67 -13.32 -2.42 -4.51
CA ALA A 67 -14.22 -3.29 -5.27
C ALA A 67 -14.43 -4.65 -4.57
N ALA A 68 -13.36 -5.26 -4.07
CA ALA A 68 -13.45 -6.51 -3.31
C ALA A 68 -14.30 -6.35 -2.04
N LEU A 69 -14.09 -5.27 -1.28
CA LEU A 69 -14.89 -4.95 -0.08
C LEU A 69 -16.38 -4.83 -0.39
N HIS A 70 -16.75 -4.18 -1.50
CA HIS A 70 -18.15 -4.09 -1.89
C HIS A 70 -18.76 -5.46 -2.23
N GLN A 71 -18.00 -6.37 -2.85
CA GLN A 71 -18.48 -7.71 -3.19
C GLN A 71 -18.72 -8.59 -1.96
N VAL A 72 -17.95 -8.36 -0.89
CA VAL A 72 -18.05 -9.12 0.36
C VAL A 72 -18.80 -8.37 1.46
N ASN A 73 -19.56 -7.35 1.09
CA ASN A 73 -20.40 -6.57 2.00
C ASN A 73 -19.62 -5.95 3.19
N GLY A 74 -18.38 -5.53 2.93
CA GLY A 74 -17.49 -4.88 3.90
C GLY A 74 -16.70 -5.81 4.80
N ASP A 75 -16.72 -7.14 4.58
CA ASP A 75 -15.94 -8.11 5.37
C ASP A 75 -14.44 -8.10 4.98
N PHE A 76 -13.61 -7.51 5.84
CA PHE A 76 -12.17 -7.43 5.67
C PHE A 76 -11.44 -8.78 5.87
N ASP A 77 -12.08 -9.76 6.51
CA ASP A 77 -11.51 -11.10 6.71
C ASP A 77 -11.59 -11.98 5.45
N GLN A 78 -12.35 -11.54 4.44
CA GLN A 78 -12.41 -12.21 3.14
C GLN A 78 -11.15 -11.99 2.31
N PHE A 79 -10.98 -12.88 1.34
CA PHE A 79 -9.87 -12.85 0.39
C PHE A 79 -10.24 -12.05 -0.85
N MET A 80 -9.26 -11.32 -1.38
CA MET A 80 -9.30 -10.76 -2.73
C MET A 80 -8.23 -11.39 -3.62
N VAL A 81 -8.50 -11.44 -4.92
CA VAL A 81 -7.55 -11.88 -5.94
C VAL A 81 -6.59 -10.74 -6.24
N LEU A 82 -5.29 -11.06 -6.32
CA LEU A 82 -4.24 -10.13 -6.70
C LEU A 82 -3.81 -10.44 -8.15
N VAL A 83 -4.31 -9.65 -9.11
CA VAL A 83 -3.91 -9.76 -10.51
C VAL A 83 -2.66 -8.93 -10.79
N ASP A 84 -1.89 -9.30 -11.82
CA ASP A 84 -0.59 -8.69 -12.08
C ASP A 84 -0.65 -7.18 -12.35
N ASP A 85 -1.74 -6.69 -12.96
CA ASP A 85 -1.95 -5.25 -13.15
C ASP A 85 -2.07 -4.48 -11.82
N MET A 86 -2.58 -5.11 -10.75
CA MET A 86 -2.61 -4.51 -9.41
C MET A 86 -1.25 -4.59 -8.71
N LYS A 87 -0.39 -5.51 -9.12
CA LYS A 87 0.95 -5.68 -8.55
C LYS A 87 1.96 -4.71 -9.16
N SER A 88 1.65 -4.06 -10.28
CA SER A 88 2.48 -2.96 -10.81
C SER A 88 2.64 -1.84 -9.77
N ASP A 89 1.62 -1.64 -8.94
CA ASP A 89 1.58 -0.65 -7.86
C ASP A 89 2.49 -1.00 -6.67
N LEU A 90 2.93 -2.26 -6.58
CA LEU A 90 3.79 -2.75 -5.51
C LEU A 90 5.29 -2.68 -5.85
N HIS A 91 5.65 -2.24 -7.06
CA HIS A 91 7.02 -1.88 -7.41
C HIS A 91 7.34 -0.49 -6.84
N TRP A 92 7.89 -0.47 -5.63
CA TRP A 92 8.42 0.71 -4.92
C TRP A 92 9.94 0.67 -4.87
#